data_AF-A0A661DR44-F1
#
_entry.id   AF-A0A661DR44-F1
#
_cell.length_a   1.000
_cell.length_b   1.000
_cell.length_c   1.000
_cell.angle_alpha   90.00
_cell.angle_beta   90.00
_cell.angle_gamma   90.00
#
_symmetry.space_group_name_H-M   'P 1'
#
loop_
_entity.id
_entity.type
_entity.pdbx_description
1 polymer ?
#
loop_
_entity_poly.entity_id
_entity_poly.type
_entity_poly.pdbx_seq_one_letter_code
_entity_poly.pdbx_strand_id
1 'polypeptide(L)'
;MTANKFNLESFFVRLFFALILVFATFNPSGYSFYNWMLTGLETGFEPLMAFSGIVLVIGWVVYIRATITSLGLIGLILAFTFFGTLLWMVIDWGIVPADSIQLITYIVLSLLSMVLAIGMSWSHIRRRMSGQVDVNETDDELT
;
A
#
# COMPACT_ATOMS: atom_id res chain seq x y z
N MET A 1 -16.37 -6.56 -28.39
CA MET A 1 -15.55 -7.11 -27.28
C MET A 1 -14.50 -6.08 -26.92
N THR A 2 -14.71 -5.33 -25.85
CA THR A 2 -13.83 -4.24 -25.44
C THR A 2 -12.58 -4.84 -24.80
N ALA A 3 -11.43 -4.67 -25.46
CA ALA A 3 -10.15 -5.15 -24.94
C ALA A 3 -9.93 -4.62 -23.52
N ASN A 4 -9.80 -5.55 -22.56
CA ASN A 4 -9.71 -5.27 -21.14
C ASN A 4 -8.38 -4.55 -20.83
N LYS A 5 -8.37 -3.21 -20.81
CA LYS A 5 -7.23 -2.33 -20.43
C LYS A 5 -6.92 -2.35 -18.91
N PHE A 6 -7.20 -3.47 -18.25
CA PHE A 6 -7.05 -3.65 -16.80
C PHE A 6 -5.63 -4.07 -16.40
N ASN A 7 -4.78 -3.09 -16.12
CA ASN A 7 -3.66 -3.30 -15.19
C ASN A 7 -3.34 -2.02 -14.40
N LEU A 8 -3.41 -0.85 -15.05
CA LEU A 8 -3.19 0.43 -14.38
C LEU A 8 -4.38 0.84 -13.49
N GLU A 9 -5.62 0.68 -13.97
CA GLU A 9 -6.82 1.00 -13.17
C GLU A 9 -6.87 0.16 -11.89
N SER A 10 -6.60 -1.14 -11.98
CA SER A 10 -6.52 -2.02 -10.80
C SER A 10 -5.40 -1.63 -9.84
N PHE A 11 -4.26 -1.14 -10.35
CA PHE A 11 -3.17 -0.65 -9.52
C PHE A 11 -3.58 0.62 -8.75
N PHE A 12 -4.18 1.60 -9.43
CA PHE A 12 -4.62 2.85 -8.78
C PHE A 12 -5.71 2.61 -7.73
N VAL A 13 -6.62 1.67 -7.95
CA VAL A 13 -7.60 1.27 -6.94
C VAL A 13 -6.90 0.69 -5.70
N ARG A 14 -5.94 -0.22 -5.89
CA ARG A 14 -5.15 -0.78 -4.77
C ARG A 14 -4.33 0.30 -4.06
N LEU A 15 -3.74 1.23 -4.80
CA LEU A 15 -3.01 2.37 -4.23
C LEU A 15 -3.93 3.27 -3.41
N PHE A 16 -5.12 3.57 -3.92
CA PHE A 16 -6.11 4.38 -3.22
C PHE A 16 -6.53 3.73 -1.89
N PHE A 17 -6.83 2.42 -1.90
CA PHE A 17 -7.13 1.70 -0.67
C PHE A 17 -5.94 1.61 0.28
N ALA A 18 -4.72 1.46 -0.21
CA ALA A 18 -3.51 1.50 0.61
C ALA A 18 -3.32 2.87 1.27
N LEU A 19 -3.54 3.96 0.52
CA LEU A 19 -3.51 5.33 1.06
C LEU A 19 -4.56 5.49 2.15
N ILE A 20 -5.82 5.11 1.90
CA ILE A 20 -6.87 5.16 2.92
C ILE A 20 -6.45 4.37 4.15
N LEU A 21 -5.98 3.13 3.99
CA LEU A 21 -5.59 2.28 5.11
C LEU A 21 -4.51 2.94 5.98
N VAL A 22 -3.44 3.43 5.34
CA VAL A 22 -2.30 4.04 6.03
C VAL A 22 -2.72 5.35 6.71
N PHE A 23 -3.38 6.26 5.97
CA PHE A 23 -3.79 7.57 6.49
C PHE A 23 -4.94 7.51 7.49
N ALA A 24 -5.84 6.53 7.37
CA ALA A 24 -6.87 6.26 8.38
C ALA A 24 -6.25 5.71 9.67
N THR A 25 -5.16 4.94 9.58
CA THR A 25 -4.43 4.47 10.75
C THR A 25 -3.73 5.63 11.46
N PHE A 26 -2.91 6.38 10.73
CA PHE A 26 -2.15 7.50 11.26
C PHE A 26 -1.97 8.60 10.22
N ASN A 27 -2.17 9.85 10.65
CA ASN A 27 -1.73 11.01 9.90
C ASN A 27 -1.44 12.19 10.86
N PRO A 28 -0.53 13.10 10.50
CA PRO A 28 -0.11 14.17 11.39
C PRO A 28 -1.12 15.34 11.47
N SER A 29 -2.29 15.25 10.83
CA SER A 29 -3.33 16.29 10.94
C SER A 29 -4.17 16.18 12.20
N GLY A 30 -4.04 15.09 12.95
CA GLY A 30 -4.86 14.79 14.14
C GLY A 30 -6.14 14.02 13.83
N TYR A 31 -6.51 13.86 12.55
CA TYR A 31 -7.72 13.14 12.13
C TYR A 31 -7.42 11.70 11.70
N SER A 32 -7.04 10.83 12.63
CA SER A 32 -6.79 9.40 12.36
C SER A 32 -7.33 8.50 13.47
N PHE A 33 -7.44 7.20 13.19
CA PHE A 33 -7.83 6.19 14.18
C PHE A 33 -6.91 6.19 15.39
N TYR A 34 -5.60 6.39 15.20
CA TYR A 34 -4.65 6.56 16.30
C TYR A 34 -5.08 7.69 17.26
N ASN A 35 -5.38 8.88 16.74
CA ASN A 35 -5.80 10.02 17.56
C ASN A 35 -7.16 9.76 18.22
N TRP A 36 -8.11 9.17 17.47
CA TRP A 36 -9.43 8.82 18.00
C TRP A 36 -9.34 7.78 19.13
N MET A 37 -8.45 6.80 19.00
CA MET A 37 -8.17 5.81 20.05
C MET A 37 -7.60 6.46 21.30
N LEU A 38 -6.63 7.39 21.16
CA LEU A 38 -6.06 8.10 22.31
C LEU A 38 -7.14 8.86 23.09
N THR A 39 -8.03 9.57 22.39
CA THR A 39 -9.17 10.24 23.03
C THR A 39 -10.08 9.22 23.72
N GLY A 40 -10.40 8.10 23.07
CA GLY A 40 -11.23 7.04 23.66
C GLY A 40 -10.64 6.41 24.92
N LEU A 41 -9.31 6.33 25.05
CA LEU A 41 -8.67 5.87 26.28
C LEU A 41 -8.88 6.82 27.47
N GLU A 42 -9.06 8.11 27.20
CA GLU A 42 -9.31 9.13 28.22
C GLU A 42 -10.81 9.31 28.52
N THR A 43 -11.65 9.30 27.48
CA THR A 43 -13.08 9.65 27.57
C THR A 43 -14.01 8.44 27.69
N GLY A 44 -13.52 7.24 27.43
CA GLY A 44 -14.29 6.00 27.43
C GLY A 44 -14.22 5.26 26.09
N PHE A 45 -13.95 3.96 26.16
CA PHE A 45 -13.78 3.11 24.99
C PHE A 45 -15.13 2.63 24.44
N GLU A 46 -15.42 2.94 23.18
CA GLU A 46 -16.70 2.64 22.54
C GLU A 46 -16.66 1.40 21.63
N PRO A 47 -17.78 0.67 21.48
CA PRO A 47 -17.86 -0.46 20.55
C PRO A 47 -17.47 -0.13 19.10
N LEU A 48 -17.78 1.09 18.63
CA LEU A 48 -17.45 1.54 17.28
C LEU A 48 -15.93 1.67 17.07
N MET A 49 -15.19 2.05 18.11
CA MET A 49 -13.71 2.11 18.09
C MET A 49 -13.12 0.71 17.93
N ALA A 50 -13.63 -0.26 18.70
CA ALA A 50 -13.21 -1.66 18.60
C ALA A 50 -13.45 -2.21 17.18
N PHE A 51 -14.66 -2.02 16.65
CA PHE A 51 -15.02 -2.47 15.31
C PHE A 51 -14.13 -1.85 14.24
N SER A 52 -13.95 -0.53 14.27
CA SER A 52 -13.11 0.19 13.30
C SER A 52 -11.64 -0.25 13.38
N GLY A 53 -11.14 -0.49 14.60
CA GLY A 53 -9.80 -1.03 14.83
C GLY A 53 -9.63 -2.41 14.20
N ILE A 54 -10.60 -3.32 14.36
CA ILE A 54 -10.58 -4.64 13.73
C ILE A 54 -10.59 -4.52 12.21
N VAL A 55 -11.43 -3.65 11.64
CA VAL A 55 -11.47 -3.41 10.19
C VAL A 55 -10.10 -2.93 9.66
N LEU A 56 -9.45 -2.00 10.37
CA LEU A 56 -8.09 -1.55 10.01
C LEU A 56 -7.07 -2.69 10.12
N VAL A 57 -7.11 -3.48 11.20
CA VAL A 57 -6.21 -4.64 11.37
C VAL A 57 -6.39 -5.64 10.23
N ILE A 58 -7.62 -5.95 9.82
CA ILE A 58 -7.90 -6.81 8.67
C ILE A 58 -7.26 -6.23 7.40
N GLY A 59 -7.44 -4.94 7.15
CA GLY A 59 -6.82 -4.25 6.02
C GLY A 59 -5.30 -4.37 6.03
N TRP A 60 -4.65 -4.09 7.16
CA TRP A 60 -3.19 -4.23 7.33
C TRP A 60 -2.72 -5.65 7.08
N VAL A 61 -3.39 -6.65 7.67
CA VAL A 61 -3.04 -8.06 7.47
C VAL A 61 -3.12 -8.44 6.00
N VAL A 62 -4.18 -8.04 5.28
CA VAL A 62 -4.33 -8.32 3.85
C VAL A 62 -3.19 -7.71 3.03
N TYR A 63 -2.90 -6.42 3.24
CA TYR A 63 -1.86 -5.73 2.46
C TYR A 63 -0.45 -6.21 2.78
N ILE A 64 -0.11 -6.38 4.06
CA ILE A 64 1.22 -6.87 4.48
C ILE A 64 1.42 -8.28 3.96
N ARG A 65 0.44 -9.18 4.15
CA ARG A 65 0.54 -10.57 3.70
C ARG A 65 0.70 -10.64 2.19
N ALA A 66 -0.11 -9.91 1.43
CA ALA A 66 0.01 -9.86 -0.03
C ALA A 66 1.40 -9.37 -0.47
N THR A 67 1.92 -8.34 0.19
CA THR A 67 3.25 -7.78 -0.12
C THR A 67 4.37 -8.77 0.17
N ILE A 68 4.37 -9.40 1.35
CA ILE A 68 5.40 -10.39 1.74
C ILE A 68 5.32 -11.62 0.84
N THR A 69 4.12 -12.14 0.54
CA THR A 69 3.97 -13.30 -0.34
C THR A 69 4.41 -13.00 -1.76
N SER A 70 4.27 -11.76 -2.23
CA SER A 70 4.63 -11.42 -3.61
C SER A 70 6.10 -11.04 -3.78
N LEU A 71 6.66 -10.23 -2.88
CA LEU A 71 8.04 -9.71 -2.98
C LEU A 71 9.04 -10.55 -2.19
N GLY A 72 8.58 -11.27 -1.18
CA GLY A 72 9.44 -11.83 -0.14
C GLY A 72 9.98 -10.74 0.79
N LEU A 73 10.55 -11.16 1.92
CA LEU A 73 11.14 -10.25 2.90
C LEU A 73 12.30 -9.43 2.31
N ILE A 74 13.14 -10.07 1.47
CA ILE A 74 14.27 -9.41 0.80
C ILE A 74 13.77 -8.31 -0.13
N GLY A 75 12.74 -8.59 -0.94
CA GLY A 75 12.15 -7.61 -1.84
C GLY A 75 11.53 -6.43 -1.08
N LEU A 76 10.92 -6.70 0.07
CA LEU A 76 10.39 -5.65 0.95
C LEU A 76 11.49 -4.76 1.53
N ILE A 77 12.58 -5.34 2.02
CA ILE A 77 13.75 -4.59 2.52
C ILE A 77 14.35 -3.74 1.40
N LEU A 78 14.54 -4.31 0.20
CA LEU A 78 15.03 -3.57 -0.96
C LEU A 78 14.10 -2.40 -1.33
N ALA A 79 12.78 -2.60 -1.30
CA ALA A 79 11.82 -1.55 -1.57
C ALA A 79 11.91 -0.41 -0.53
N PHE A 80 11.96 -0.74 0.76
CA PHE A 80 12.12 0.26 1.81
C PHE A 80 13.45 1.00 1.71
N THR A 81 14.55 0.29 1.44
CA THR A 81 15.85 0.91 1.24
C THR A 81 15.85 1.82 0.02
N PHE A 82 15.27 1.38 -1.10
CA PHE A 82 15.16 2.18 -2.33
C PHE A 82 14.36 3.47 -2.11
N PHE A 83 13.18 3.37 -1.49
CA PHE A 83 12.38 4.57 -1.21
C PHE A 83 13.00 5.44 -0.11
N GLY A 84 13.70 4.85 0.86
CA GLY A 84 14.45 5.57 1.88
C GLY A 84 15.60 6.38 1.30
N THR A 85 16.39 5.80 0.39
CA THR A 85 17.47 6.52 -0.30
C THR A 85 16.92 7.55 -1.28
N LEU A 86 15.79 7.28 -1.95
CA LEU A 86 15.11 8.27 -2.79
C LEU A 86 14.65 9.48 -1.97
N LEU A 87 14.03 9.25 -0.81
CA LEU A 87 13.62 10.32 0.10
C LEU A 87 14.84 11.12 0.58
N TRP A 88 15.91 10.44 0.99
CA TRP A 88 17.16 11.11 1.36
C TRP A 88 17.67 11.99 0.22
N MET A 89 17.79 11.45 -1.00
CA MET A 89 18.26 12.20 -2.16
C MET A 89 17.43 13.47 -2.44
N VAL A 90 16.10 13.39 -2.30
CA VAL A 90 15.20 14.55 -2.47
C VAL A 90 15.40 15.60 -1.37
N ILE A 91 15.66 15.17 -0.13
CA ILE A 91 16.00 16.06 0.99
C ILE A 91 17.36 16.73 0.76
N ASP A 92 18.36 15.95 0.33
CA ASP A 92 19.73 16.43 0.06
C ASP A 92 19.76 17.48 -1.06
N TRP A 93 18.93 17.30 -2.08
CA TRP A 93 18.74 18.28 -3.16
C TRP A 93 17.99 19.55 -2.73
N GLY A 94 17.53 19.64 -1.48
CA GLY A 94 16.80 20.80 -0.96
C GLY A 94 15.38 20.96 -1.50
N ILE A 95 14.83 19.93 -2.15
CA ILE A 95 13.44 19.94 -2.66
C ILE A 95 12.45 19.86 -1.50
N VAL A 96 12.79 19.08 -0.47
CA VAL A 96 11.97 18.89 0.74
C VAL A 96 12.75 19.44 1.94
N PRO A 97 12.21 20.41 2.69
CA PRO A 97 12.87 20.93 3.88
C PRO A 97 12.98 19.86 4.97
N ALA A 98 14.22 19.57 5.37
CA ALA A 98 14.54 18.55 6.38
C ALA A 98 13.95 18.86 7.77
N ASP A 99 13.67 20.13 8.05
CA ASP A 99 13.08 20.62 9.32
C ASP A 99 11.58 20.26 9.44
N SER A 100 10.89 20.07 8.31
CA SER A 100 9.45 19.80 8.36
C SER A 100 9.15 18.32 8.63
N ILE A 101 9.14 17.93 9.91
CA ILE A 101 8.73 16.57 10.35
C ILE A 101 7.35 16.21 9.81
N GLN A 102 6.42 17.17 9.76
CA GLN A 102 5.07 16.94 9.24
C GLN A 102 5.09 16.57 7.75
N LEU A 103 5.82 17.32 6.92
CA LEU A 103 5.92 17.05 5.48
C LEU A 103 6.62 15.71 5.22
N ILE A 104 7.72 15.45 5.92
CA ILE A 104 8.45 14.17 5.83
C ILE A 104 7.52 13.01 6.21
N THR A 105 6.72 13.16 7.25
CA THR A 105 5.73 12.15 7.67
C THR A 105 4.73 11.85 6.56
N TYR A 106 4.15 12.89 5.93
CA TYR A 106 3.24 12.69 4.80
C TYR A 106 3.91 11.90 3.66
N ILE A 107 5.15 12.25 3.32
CA ILE A 107 5.91 11.57 2.26
C ILE A 107 6.15 10.10 2.64
N VAL A 108 6.60 9.82 3.86
CA VAL A 108 6.85 8.44 4.32
C VAL A 108 5.59 7.59 4.29
N LEU A 109 4.44 8.13 4.73
CA LEU A 109 3.15 7.44 4.68
C LEU A 109 2.70 7.17 3.24
N SER A 110 2.91 8.11 2.33
CA SER A 110 2.65 7.92 0.89
C SER A 110 3.58 6.86 0.28
N LEU A 111 4.87 6.87 0.62
CA LEU A 111 5.84 5.85 0.19
C LEU A 111 5.46 4.46 0.70
N LEU A 112 5.05 4.35 1.97
CA LEU A 112 4.55 3.10 2.54
C LEU A 112 3.33 2.58 1.78
N SER A 113 2.39 3.46 1.46
CA SER A 113 1.20 3.11 0.67
C SER A 113 1.57 2.62 -0.73
N MET A 114 2.57 3.25 -1.37
CA MET A 114 3.10 2.80 -2.67
C MET A 114 3.75 1.42 -2.58
N VAL A 115 4.57 1.15 -1.56
CA VAL A 115 5.19 -0.16 -1.34
C VAL A 115 4.12 -1.25 -1.22
N LEU A 116 3.07 -1.00 -0.44
CA LEU A 116 1.96 -1.95 -0.26
C LEU A 116 1.17 -2.20 -1.56
N ALA A 117 0.90 -1.15 -2.34
CA ALA A 117 0.18 -1.25 -3.61
C ALA A 117 0.99 -1.99 -4.70
N ILE A 118 2.29 -1.69 -4.79
CA ILE A 118 3.25 -2.40 -5.66
C ILE A 118 3.34 -3.86 -5.22
N GLY A 119 3.45 -4.08 -3.91
CA GLY A 119 3.46 -5.39 -3.27
C GLY A 119 2.37 -6.32 -3.79
N MET A 120 1.13 -5.84 -3.73
CA MET A 120 -0.04 -6.60 -4.18
C MET A 120 -0.07 -6.83 -5.71
N SER A 121 0.52 -5.92 -6.47
CA SER A 121 0.47 -5.93 -7.95
C SER A 121 1.62 -6.71 -8.59
N TRP A 122 2.68 -6.98 -7.83
CA TRP A 122 3.89 -7.64 -8.32
C TRP A 122 3.66 -9.08 -8.78
N SER A 123 2.71 -9.81 -8.18
CA SER A 123 2.35 -11.17 -8.60
C SER A 123 1.85 -11.22 -10.05
N HIS A 124 1.09 -10.20 -10.46
CA HIS A 124 0.62 -10.04 -11.84
C HIS A 124 1.73 -9.56 -12.77
N ILE A 125 2.57 -8.62 -12.31
CA ILE A 125 3.68 -8.09 -13.11
C ILE A 125 4.71 -9.18 -13.41
N ARG A 126 5.08 -10.01 -12.42
CA ARG A 126 6.01 -11.14 -12.61
C ARG A 126 5.51 -12.13 -13.65
N ARG A 127 4.23 -12.54 -13.58
CA ARG A 127 3.62 -13.46 -14.55
C ARG A 127 3.67 -12.94 -15.99
N ARG A 128 3.46 -11.64 -16.19
CA ARG A 128 3.57 -11.01 -17.51
C ARG A 128 5.01 -10.94 -18.02
N MET A 129 5.95 -10.58 -17.14
CA MET A 129 7.37 -10.51 -17.51
C MET A 129 7.98 -11.88 -17.82
N SER A 130 7.54 -12.94 -17.14
CA SER A 130 8.00 -14.30 -17.43
C SER A 130 7.45 -14.88 -18.73
N GLY A 131 6.65 -14.11 -19.49
CA GLY A 131 6.14 -14.55 -20.79
C GLY A 131 5.22 -15.77 -20.72
N GLN A 132 4.61 -16.04 -19.55
CA GLN A 132 3.54 -17.03 -19.44
C GLN A 132 2.28 -16.44 -20.08
N VAL A 133 2.27 -16.42 -21.41
CA VAL A 133 1.04 -16.45 -22.20
C VAL A 133 0.44 -17.81 -21.90
N ASP A 134 -0.71 -17.84 -21.22
CA ASP A 134 -1.47 -19.07 -21.03
C ASP A 134 -1.69 -19.67 -22.43
N VAL A 135 -0.97 -20.76 -22.73
CA VAL A 135 -1.26 -21.64 -23.86
C VAL A 135 -2.46 -22.48 -23.43
N ASN A 136 -3.63 -21.84 -23.33
CA ASN A 136 -4.87 -22.56 -23.10
C ASN A 136 -6.03 -21.87 -23.82
N GLU A 137 -5.86 -21.70 -25.13
CA GLU A 137 -6.94 -21.51 -26.10
C GLU A 137 -6.59 -22.30 -27.37
N THR A 138 -6.48 -23.61 -27.24
CA THR A 138 -6.67 -24.56 -28.35
C THR A 138 -7.29 -25.79 -27.71
N ASP A 139 -8.61 -25.96 -27.90
CA ASP A 139 -9.32 -27.25 -28.05
C ASP A 139 -10.83 -27.07 -27.80
N ASP A 140 -11.45 -26.07 -28.44
CA ASP A 140 -12.93 -25.97 -28.58
C ASP A 140 -13.33 -25.79 -30.06
N GLU A 141 -12.53 -26.34 -30.97
CA GLU A 141 -12.96 -26.66 -32.34
C GLU A 141 -12.58 -28.11 -32.58
N LEU A 142 -13.52 -29.03 -32.27
CA LEU A 142 -13.73 -30.34 -32.91
C LEU A 142 -14.71 -31.16 -32.03
N THR A 143 -16.00 -30.84 -32.07
CA THR A 143 -17.13 -31.80 -32.29
C THR A 143 -18.45 -31.05 -32.38
#